data_AF-A0A1H5ASR3-F1
#
_entry.id   AF-A0A1H5ASR3-F1
#
_cell.length_a   1.000
_cell.length_b   1.000
_cell.length_c   1.000
_cell.angle_alpha   90.00
_cell.angle_beta   90.00
_cell.angle_gamma   90.00
#
_symmetry.space_group_name_H-M   'P 1'
#
loop_
_entity.id
_entity.type
_entity.pdbx_description
1 polymer ?
#
loop_
_entity_poly.entity_id
_entity_poly.type
_entity_poly.pdbx_seq_one_letter_code
_entity_poly.pdbx_strand_id
1 'polypeptide(L)'
;MDITPHREPIEFIRLPEVRALTGLGTTKIYDMVKNGLFPRQVPLGGRAVAWVKSEVLTWNQQKVDEARAAESPTAPSERQLKKPTP
;
A
#
# COMPACT_ATOMS: atom_id res chain seq x y z
N MET A 1 -25.37 22.53 12.13
CA MET A 1 -25.07 21.79 10.89
C MET A 1 -23.58 21.67 10.83
N ASP A 2 -23.07 20.66 11.51
CA ASP A 2 -21.64 20.48 11.78
C ASP A 2 -21.02 19.72 10.62
N ILE A 3 -20.62 20.45 9.59
CA ILE A 3 -19.71 19.97 8.56
C ILE A 3 -18.28 20.01 9.11
N THR A 4 -18.01 19.26 10.17
CA THR A 4 -16.63 19.06 10.63
C THR A 4 -15.96 18.16 9.60
N PRO A 5 -14.92 18.60 8.88
CA PRO A 5 -14.18 17.71 8.00
C PRO A 5 -13.57 16.62 8.90
N HIS A 6 -14.11 15.40 8.81
CA HIS A 6 -13.52 14.22 9.44
C HIS A 6 -12.23 13.91 8.69
N ARG A 7 -11.16 14.66 9.00
CA ARG A 7 -9.81 14.31 8.59
C ARG A 7 -9.48 13.03 9.33
N GLU A 8 -9.65 11.90 8.64
CA GLU A 8 -9.40 10.59 9.20
C GLU A 8 -7.94 10.54 9.71
N PRO A 9 -7.73 10.12 10.97
CA PRO A 9 -6.40 10.13 11.55
C PRO A 9 -5.49 9.16 10.78
N ILE A 10 -4.30 9.64 10.41
CA ILE A 10 -3.28 8.82 9.76
C ILE A 10 -2.73 7.84 10.80
N GLU A 11 -3.09 6.57 10.68
CA GLU A 11 -2.58 5.52 11.53
C GLU A 11 -1.27 4.95 10.96
N PHE A 12 -0.20 4.95 11.77
CA PHE A 12 1.10 4.43 11.39
C PHE A 12 1.34 3.04 12.00
N ILE A 13 1.77 2.10 11.16
CA ILE A 13 2.07 0.73 11.54
C ILE A 13 3.54 0.40 11.35
N ARG A 14 4.09 -0.45 12.21
CA ARG A 14 5.50 -0.87 12.17
C ARG A 14 5.67 -2.14 11.32
N LEU A 15 6.91 -2.47 10.97
CA LEU A 15 7.26 -3.67 10.20
C LEU A 15 6.58 -4.98 10.69
N PRO A 16 6.53 -5.33 12.00
CA PRO A 16 5.83 -6.55 12.42
C PRO A 16 4.35 -6.57 12.05
N GLU A 17 3.67 -5.43 12.18
CA GLU A 17 2.26 -5.29 11.80
C GLU A 17 2.08 -5.39 10.28
N VAL A 18 2.94 -4.71 9.51
CA VAL A 18 2.94 -4.79 8.04
C VAL A 18 3.10 -6.24 7.58
N ARG A 19 3.99 -7.01 8.21
CA ARG A 19 4.18 -8.44 7.93
C ARG A 19 2.94 -9.26 8.26
N ALA A 20 2.29 -8.98 9.39
CA ALA A 20 1.05 -9.66 9.78
C ALA A 20 -0.09 -9.37 8.78
N LEU A 21 -0.21 -8.12 8.31
CA LEU A 21 -1.25 -7.72 7.36
C LEU A 21 -1.01 -8.23 5.93
N THR A 22 0.24 -8.28 5.48
CA THR A 22 0.58 -8.65 4.09
C THR A 22 0.92 -10.13 3.93
N GLY A 23 1.25 -10.83 5.03
CA GLY A 23 1.80 -12.19 5.00
C GLY A 23 3.21 -12.28 4.40
N LEU A 24 3.84 -11.16 4.07
CA LEU A 24 5.14 -11.12 3.41
C LEU A 24 6.30 -11.13 4.41
N GLY A 25 7.41 -11.73 4.00
CA GLY A 25 8.67 -11.64 4.71
C GLY A 25 9.31 -10.24 4.61
N THR A 26 10.10 -9.87 5.62
CA THR A 26 10.80 -8.58 5.70
C THR A 26 11.59 -8.23 4.43
N THR A 27 12.37 -9.18 3.91
CA THR A 27 13.19 -8.97 2.70
C THR A 27 12.32 -8.60 1.51
N LYS A 28 11.21 -9.33 1.31
CA LYS A 28 10.29 -9.09 0.20
C LYS A 28 9.62 -7.72 0.30
N ILE A 29 9.24 -7.30 1.51
CA ILE A 29 8.70 -5.95 1.74
C ILE A 29 9.73 -4.89 1.31
N TYR A 30 10.97 -4.99 1.77
CA TYR A 30 12.01 -4.01 1.39
C TYR A 30 12.37 -4.05 -0.09
N ASP A 31 12.42 -5.23 -0.71
CA ASP A 31 12.61 -5.35 -2.16
C ASP A 31 11.48 -4.67 -2.93
N MET A 32 10.23 -4.87 -2.52
CA MET A 32 9.09 -4.23 -3.17
C MET A 32 9.07 -2.72 -2.95
N VAL A 33 9.46 -2.24 -1.76
CA VAL A 33 9.65 -0.81 -1.50
C VAL A 33 10.73 -0.23 -2.43
N LYS A 34 11.87 -0.92 -2.58
CA LYS A 34 12.96 -0.51 -3.47
C LYS A 34 12.52 -0.46 -4.94
N ASN A 35 11.69 -1.42 -5.36
CA ASN A 35 11.14 -1.50 -6.71
C ASN A 35 9.91 -0.59 -6.92
N GLY A 36 9.45 0.15 -5.91
CA GLY A 36 8.25 0.99 -6.01
C GLY A 36 6.93 0.22 -6.14
N LEU A 37 6.94 -1.07 -5.77
CA LEU A 37 5.79 -1.98 -5.82
C LEU A 37 5.03 -2.09 -4.49
N PHE A 38 5.51 -1.43 -3.44
CA PHE A 38 4.90 -1.42 -2.10
C PHE A 38 4.94 0.01 -1.52
N PRO A 39 3.99 0.39 -0.65
CA PRO A 39 3.98 1.70 0.00
C PRO A 39 5.32 2.05 0.66
N ARG A 40 5.75 3.30 0.46
CA ARG A 40 7.03 3.77 0.98
C ARG A 40 6.95 3.97 2.49
N GLN A 41 8.00 3.57 3.19
CA GLN A 41 8.12 3.84 4.63
C GLN A 41 8.22 5.35 4.91
N VAL A 42 7.48 5.80 5.92
CA VAL A 42 7.53 7.15 6.49
C VAL A 42 8.52 7.15 7.66
N PRO A 43 9.57 7.99 7.62
CA PRO A 43 10.46 8.17 8.77
C PRO A 43 9.72 8.96 9.86
N LEU A 44 9.59 8.37 11.04
CA LEU A 44 8.95 9.03 12.20
C LEU A 44 9.96 9.78 13.09
N GLY A 45 11.26 9.71 12.75
CA GLY A 45 12.35 10.33 13.48
C GLY A 45 13.43 9.33 13.89
N GLY A 46 14.69 9.77 13.86
CA GLY A 46 15.84 8.93 14.18
C GLY A 46 15.94 7.70 13.27
N ARG A 47 16.10 6.52 13.86
CA ARG A 47 16.14 5.22 13.16
C ARG A 47 14.76 4.55 13.02
N ALA A 48 13.70 5.25 13.42
CA ALA A 48 12.35 4.70 13.50
C ALA A 48 11.56 4.96 12.21
N VAL A 49 11.07 3.89 11.58
CA VAL A 49 10.27 3.95 10.35
C VAL A 49 8.92 3.27 10.54
N ALA A 50 7.91 3.73 9.81
CA ALA A 50 6.56 3.17 9.83
C ALA A 50 5.91 3.28 8.45
N TRP A 51 4.77 2.64 8.27
CA TRP A 51 3.96 2.71 7.05
C TRP A 51 2.59 3.26 7.41
N VAL A 52 1.95 3.93 6.45
CA VAL A 52 0.57 4.37 6.61
C VAL A 52 -0.35 3.15 6.45
N LYS A 53 -1.16 2.86 7.47
CA LYS A 53 -2.02 1.67 7.50
C LYS A 53 -2.96 1.62 6.30
N SER A 54 -3.59 2.75 5.97
CA SER A 54 -4.51 2.84 4.83
C SER A 54 -3.81 2.56 3.49
N GLU A 55 -2.55 2.96 3.31
CA GLU A 55 -1.79 2.62 2.10
C GLU A 55 -1.52 1.11 2.00
N VAL A 56 -1.15 0.47 3.11
CA VAL A 56 -0.90 -0.99 3.15
C VAL A 56 -2.19 -1.77 2.89
N LEU A 57 -3.30 -1.36 3.50
CA LEU A 57 -4.61 -1.97 3.25
C LEU A 57 -5.06 -1.79 1.80
N THR A 58 -4.85 -0.60 1.23
CA THR A 58 -5.15 -0.33 -0.18
C THR A 58 -4.34 -1.24 -1.11
N TRP A 59 -3.05 -1.41 -0.82
CA TRP A 59 -2.19 -2.33 -1.57
C TRP A 59 -2.65 -3.79 -1.46
N ASN A 60 -3.05 -4.25 -0.27
CA ASN A 60 -3.63 -5.58 -0.08
C ASN A 60 -4.89 -5.75 -0.94
N GLN A 61 -5.77 -4.74 -0.93
CA GLN A 61 -7.01 -4.78 -1.71
C GLN A 61 -6.72 -4.84 -3.22
N GLN A 62 -5.72 -4.10 -3.71
CA GLN A 62 -5.27 -4.20 -5.10
C GLN A 62 -4.77 -5.61 -5.44
N LYS A 63 -4.05 -6.28 -4.53
CA LYS A 63 -3.59 -7.66 -4.75
C LYS A 63 -4.73 -8.66 -4.77
N VAL A 64 -5.76 -8.46 -3.94
CA VAL A 64 -6.98 -9.27 -3.97
C VAL A 64 -7.75 -9.05 -5.27
N ASP A 65 -7.87 -7.80 -5.71
CA ASP A 65 -8.53 -7.44 -6.97
C ASP A 65 -7.78 -8.03 -8.17
N GLU A 66 -6.46 -7.89 -8.24
CA GLU A 66 -5.61 -8.49 -9.28
C GLU A 66 -5.76 -10.02 -9.34
N ALA A 67 -5.79 -10.68 -8.17
CA ALA A 67 -5.99 -12.13 -8.09
C ALA A 67 -7.41 -12.55 -8.53
N ARG A 68 -8.45 -11.83 -8.09
CA ARG A 68 -9.86 -12.12 -8.42
C ARG A 68 -10.23 -11.74 -9.86
N ALA A 69 -9.66 -10.66 -10.39
CA ALA A 69 -9.86 -10.22 -11.77
C ALA A 69 -9.29 -11.22 -12.78
N ALA A 70 -8.26 -11.99 -12.40
CA ALA A 70 -7.77 -13.10 -13.20
C ALA A 70 -8.75 -14.29 -13.27
N GLU A 71 -9.77 -14.34 -12.40
CA GLU A 71 -10.76 -15.44 -12.33
C GLU A 71 -12.12 -15.12 -12.99
N SER A 72 -12.33 -13.94 -13.63
CA SER A 72 -13.55 -13.67 -14.41
C SER A 72 -13.35 -12.61 -15.52
N PRO A 73 -13.58 -12.94 -16.81
CA PRO A 73 -13.52 -11.96 -17.90
C PRO A 73 -14.88 -11.27 -18.08
N THR A 74 -15.07 -10.08 -17.53
CA THR A 74 -16.04 -9.09 -18.03
C THR A 74 -15.56 -7.68 -17.68
N ALA A 75 -15.42 -6.88 -18.73
CA ALA A 75 -14.62 -5.66 -18.90
C ALA A 75 -15.33 -4.35 -18.42
N PRO A 76 -14.85 -3.10 -18.72
CA PRO A 76 -13.48 -2.58 -18.97
C PRO A 76 -13.13 -1.28 -18.18
N SER A 77 -11.87 -0.82 -18.32
CA SER A 77 -11.35 0.57 -18.16
C SER A 77 -11.08 1.06 -16.72
N GLU A 78 -9.87 1.51 -16.36
CA GLU A 78 -9.15 2.62 -17.00
C GLU A 78 -7.63 2.49 -16.87
N ARG A 79 -6.94 2.67 -18.01
CA ARG A 79 -5.48 2.81 -18.10
C ARG A 79 -5.05 4.16 -17.55
N GLN A 80 -4.07 4.20 -16.65
CA GLN A 80 -3.17 5.37 -16.55
C GLN A 80 -1.72 4.99 -16.23
N LEU A 81 -1.02 4.67 -17.31
CA LEU A 81 0.32 5.10 -17.70
C LEU A 81 1.12 5.97 -16.68
N LYS A 82 2.25 5.45 -16.21
CA LYS A 82 3.45 6.28 -15.96
C LYS A 82 4.67 5.63 -16.59
N LYS A 83 5.22 6.36 -17.56
CA LYS A 83 6.25 5.98 -18.53
C LYS A 83 7.63 5.82 -17.84
N PRO A 84 8.52 4.96 -18.35
CA PRO A 84 9.90 4.89 -17.89
C PRO A 84 10.65 6.15 -18.35
N THR A 85 11.61 6.63 -17.57
CA THR A 85 12.48 7.74 -17.99
C THR A 85 13.83 7.63 -17.28
N PRO A 86 14.91 8.12 -17.90
CA PRO A 86 15.58 7.67 -19.13
C PRO A 86 16.70 6.66 -18.87
#